data_AF-A0A0M3DCW7-F1
#
_entry.id   AF-A0A0M3DCW7-F1
#
_cell.length_a   1.000
_cell.length_b   1.000
_cell.length_c   1.000
_cell.angle_alpha   90.00
_cell.angle_beta   90.00
_cell.angle_gamma   90.00
#
_symmetry.space_group_name_H-M   'P 1'
#
loop_
_entity.id
_entity.type
_entity.pdbx_description
1 polymer ?
#
loop_
_entity_poly.entity_id
_entity_poly.type
_entity_poly.pdbx_seq_one_letter_code
_entity_poly.pdbx_strand_id
1 'polypeptide(L)'
;MGIDKFLVDEEKVELPKKNYKSKVDDKLKTKFEEEEVKPNSINLLEMEEDKKSSKKVSMSIYFDEDDLKLLKAISKFKNTTVNKTVMSILEGPLETTKSNLPNDFNIDKLAKDYDKTSRNKKARR
;
A
#
# COMPACT_ATOMS: atom_id res chain seq x y z
N MET A 1 -60.89 10.95 -50.74
CA MET A 1 -60.04 9.81 -50.33
C MET A 1 -58.61 10.31 -50.17
N GLY A 2 -57.95 10.04 -49.05
CA GLY A 2 -56.49 9.99 -49.02
C GLY A 2 -55.72 10.94 -48.11
N ILE A 3 -56.26 11.37 -46.97
CA ILE A 3 -55.43 12.05 -45.94
C ILE A 3 -55.60 11.46 -44.53
N ASP A 4 -56.71 10.76 -44.26
CA ASP A 4 -56.99 10.16 -42.93
C ASP A 4 -56.23 8.85 -42.63
N LYS A 5 -55.27 8.45 -43.49
CA LYS A 5 -54.43 7.26 -43.27
C LYS A 5 -53.08 7.56 -42.60
N PHE A 6 -52.78 8.83 -42.33
CA PHE A 6 -51.49 9.24 -41.76
C PHE A 6 -51.59 9.83 -40.35
N LEU A 7 -52.78 9.83 -39.75
CA LEU A 7 -53.03 10.32 -38.39
C LEU A 7 -53.32 9.15 -37.43
N VAL A 8 -52.55 8.07 -37.54
CA VAL A 8 -52.58 6.97 -36.58
C VAL A 8 -51.33 7.09 -35.71
N ASP A 9 -51.60 7.46 -34.47
CA ASP A 9 -50.78 7.36 -33.26
C ASP A 9 -49.40 8.01 -33.32
N GLU A 10 -49.29 9.19 -32.69
CA GLU A 10 -48.04 9.65 -32.10
C GLU A 10 -47.61 8.60 -31.06
N GLU A 11 -46.92 7.56 -31.49
CA GLU A 11 -46.13 6.72 -30.60
C GLU A 11 -45.11 7.64 -29.95
N LYS A 12 -45.41 8.08 -28.71
CA LYS A 12 -44.42 8.65 -27.81
C LYS A 12 -43.31 7.62 -27.68
N VAL A 13 -42.24 7.80 -28.46
CA VAL A 13 -40.99 7.07 -28.27
C VAL A 13 -40.40 7.57 -26.95
N GLU A 14 -40.84 6.96 -25.84
CA GLU A 14 -40.21 7.14 -24.55
C GLU A 14 -38.86 6.43 -24.61
N LEU A 15 -37.82 7.19 -24.97
CA LEU A 15 -36.44 6.74 -24.80
C LEU A 15 -36.26 6.40 -23.31
N PRO A 16 -36.00 5.14 -22.94
CA PRO A 16 -35.71 4.83 -21.56
C PRO A 16 -34.47 5.63 -21.20
N LYS A 17 -34.52 6.42 -20.12
CA LYS A 17 -33.39 7.18 -19.56
C LYS A 17 -32.34 6.22 -19.03
N LYS A 18 -31.76 5.39 -19.89
CA LYS A 18 -30.60 4.59 -19.59
C LYS A 18 -29.45 5.57 -19.50
N ASN A 19 -29.10 5.85 -18.26
CA ASN A 19 -27.99 6.69 -17.83
C ASN A 19 -26.64 6.00 -18.20
N TYR A 20 -26.39 5.86 -19.51
CA TYR A 20 -25.16 5.28 -20.03
C TYR A 20 -23.96 6.13 -19.65
N LYS A 21 -24.14 7.46 -19.60
CA LYS A 21 -23.11 8.41 -19.16
C LYS A 21 -22.64 8.11 -17.73
N SER A 22 -23.57 8.01 -16.77
CA SER A 22 -23.22 7.71 -15.38
C SER A 22 -22.61 6.32 -15.20
N LYS A 23 -23.10 5.29 -15.92
CA LYS A 23 -22.47 3.96 -15.89
C LYS A 23 -21.05 3.96 -16.43
N VAL A 24 -20.77 4.75 -17.45
CA VAL A 24 -19.42 4.89 -18.02
C VAL A 24 -18.55 5.70 -17.07
N ASP A 25 -19.06 6.80 -16.52
CA ASP A 25 -18.34 7.64 -15.54
C ASP A 25 -17.99 6.83 -14.27
N ASP A 26 -18.91 6.01 -13.75
CA ASP A 26 -18.66 5.14 -12.59
C ASP A 26 -17.58 4.08 -12.90
N LYS A 27 -17.60 3.51 -14.11
CA LYS A 27 -16.63 2.50 -14.54
C LYS A 27 -15.26 3.09 -14.90
N LEU A 28 -15.20 4.36 -15.26
CA LEU A 28 -13.96 5.10 -15.48
C LEU A 28 -13.36 5.57 -14.15
N LYS A 29 -14.17 6.05 -13.21
CA LYS A 29 -13.71 6.40 -11.84
C LYS A 29 -12.99 5.22 -11.18
N THR A 30 -13.60 4.03 -11.19
CA THR A 30 -12.97 2.84 -10.60
C THR A 30 -11.64 2.47 -11.26
N LYS A 31 -11.47 2.73 -12.57
CA LYS A 31 -10.24 2.36 -13.29
C LYS A 31 -9.11 3.36 -13.12
N PHE A 32 -9.41 4.65 -13.06
CA PHE A 32 -8.38 5.68 -12.84
C PHE A 32 -7.94 5.77 -11.38
N GLU A 33 -8.84 5.49 -10.43
CA GLU A 33 -8.48 5.36 -9.00
C GLU A 33 -7.62 4.11 -8.74
N GLU A 34 -7.79 3.03 -9.51
CA GLU A 34 -6.95 1.81 -9.44
C GLU A 34 -5.54 2.02 -10.00
N GLU A 35 -5.34 2.94 -10.95
CA GLU A 35 -4.03 3.16 -11.61
C GLU A 35 -3.09 4.11 -10.84
N GLU A 36 -3.61 4.96 -9.94
CA GLU A 36 -2.76 5.84 -9.12
C GLU A 36 -2.13 5.13 -7.92
N VAL A 37 -2.69 4.00 -7.47
CA VAL A 37 -2.11 3.20 -6.39
C VAL A 37 -1.21 2.12 -7.01
N LYS A 38 -0.05 2.53 -7.51
CA LYS A 38 1.04 1.59 -7.77
C LYS A 38 1.38 0.88 -6.46
N PRO A 39 1.30 -0.47 -6.37
CA PRO A 39 1.56 -1.20 -5.13
C PRO A 39 3.02 -1.16 -4.65
N ASN A 40 3.91 -0.46 -5.36
CA ASN A 40 5.36 -0.43 -5.11
C ASN A 40 5.98 0.98 -4.99
N SER A 41 5.19 2.06 -4.96
CA SER A 41 5.70 3.38 -4.58
C SER A 41 5.25 3.68 -3.16
N ILE A 42 6.10 3.34 -2.19
CA ILE A 42 5.92 3.77 -0.79
C ILE A 42 6.10 5.29 -0.77
N ASN A 43 5.01 6.04 -0.96
CA ASN A 43 5.01 7.47 -0.71
C ASN A 43 5.11 7.66 0.80
N LEU A 44 6.33 7.93 1.28
CA LEU A 44 6.58 8.20 2.69
C LEU A 44 5.72 9.36 3.20
N LEU A 45 5.22 10.23 2.31
CA LEU A 45 4.33 11.36 2.59
C LEU A 45 2.89 10.98 2.99
N GLU A 46 2.42 9.77 2.71
CA GLU A 46 1.00 9.38 2.85
C GLU A 46 0.74 8.29 3.90
N MET A 47 1.73 8.03 4.76
CA MET A 47 1.66 7.05 5.84
C MET A 47 0.60 7.38 6.92
N GLU A 48 -0.29 6.42 7.22
CA GLU A 48 -1.35 6.51 8.25
C GLU A 48 -0.82 6.36 9.70
N GLU A 49 -1.64 6.69 10.71
CA GLU A 49 -1.28 6.57 12.13
C GLU A 49 -1.51 5.15 12.71
N ASP A 50 -0.43 4.51 13.17
CA ASP A 50 -0.45 3.10 13.61
C ASP A 50 -1.18 2.82 14.94
N LYS A 51 -1.91 1.71 14.96
CA LYS A 51 -2.62 1.14 16.13
C LYS A 51 -1.72 0.26 17.01
N LYS A 52 -1.80 0.50 18.34
CA LYS A 52 -1.44 -0.30 19.54
C LYS A 52 -0.07 -1.02 19.62
N SER A 53 0.57 -0.85 20.77
CA SER A 53 1.94 -1.25 21.08
C SER A 53 2.17 -2.76 21.16
N SER A 54 2.92 -3.30 20.21
CA SER A 54 3.62 -4.58 20.34
C SER A 54 4.94 -4.41 21.11
N LYS A 55 5.47 -5.51 21.67
CA LYS A 55 6.76 -5.51 22.40
C LYS A 55 7.90 -5.23 21.44
N LYS A 56 8.45 -4.01 21.47
CA LYS A 56 9.55 -3.57 20.59
C LYS A 56 10.89 -4.03 21.13
N VAL A 57 11.79 -4.46 20.26
CA VAL A 57 13.18 -4.83 20.56
C VAL A 57 14.11 -3.82 19.90
N SER A 58 15.15 -3.38 20.60
CA SER A 58 16.11 -2.41 20.07
C SER A 58 17.17 -3.09 19.21
N MET A 59 17.50 -2.49 18.07
CA MET A 59 18.62 -2.85 17.22
C MET A 59 19.33 -1.56 16.76
N SER A 60 20.66 -1.58 16.75
CA SER A 60 21.45 -0.48 16.19
C SER A 60 21.80 -0.81 14.74
N ILE A 61 21.49 0.11 13.83
CA ILE A 61 21.75 -0.01 12.39
C ILE A 61 22.64 1.16 11.98
N TYR A 62 23.65 0.88 11.15
CA TYR A 62 24.51 1.90 10.57
C TYR A 62 23.97 2.30 9.20
N PHE A 63 23.98 3.60 8.92
CA PHE A 63 23.55 4.19 7.65
C PHE A 63 24.69 5.02 7.09
N ASP A 64 24.70 5.16 5.77
CA ASP A 64 25.52 6.18 5.12
C ASP A 64 25.03 7.57 5.50
N GLU A 65 25.95 8.54 5.51
CA GLU A 65 25.69 9.86 6.07
C GLU A 65 24.56 10.60 5.34
N ASP A 66 24.53 10.49 4.01
CA ASP A 66 23.56 11.18 3.16
C ASP A 66 22.15 10.57 3.26
N ASP A 67 22.05 9.26 3.34
CA ASP A 67 20.78 8.55 3.58
C ASP A 67 20.20 8.92 4.95
N LEU A 68 21.05 9.03 5.97
CA LEU A 68 20.62 9.44 7.30
C LEU A 68 20.13 10.90 7.31
N LYS A 69 20.76 11.80 6.53
CA LYS A 69 20.28 13.19 6.37
C LYS A 69 18.90 13.21 5.73
N LEU A 70 18.68 12.42 4.68
CA LEU A 70 17.37 12.31 4.03
C LEU A 70 16.30 11.79 4.98
N LEU A 71 16.57 10.69 5.69
CA LEU A 71 15.64 10.12 6.67
C LEU A 71 15.32 11.12 7.78
N LYS A 72 16.30 11.87 8.28
CA LYS A 72 16.08 12.95 9.27
C LYS A 72 15.20 14.06 8.71
N ALA A 73 15.42 14.49 7.47
CA ALA A 73 14.62 15.53 6.82
C ALA A 73 13.16 15.11 6.69
N ILE A 74 12.90 13.88 6.19
CA ILE A 74 11.55 13.33 6.06
C ILE A 74 10.88 13.18 7.43
N SER A 75 11.60 12.66 8.41
CA SER A 75 11.09 12.50 9.77
C SER A 75 10.72 13.85 10.39
N LYS A 76 11.53 14.88 10.16
CA LYS A 76 11.25 16.24 10.63
C LYS A 76 10.04 16.85 9.92
N PHE A 77 9.94 16.68 8.60
CA PHE A 77 8.79 17.15 7.81
C PHE A 77 7.47 16.55 8.32
N LYS A 78 7.49 15.25 8.65
CA LYS A 78 6.33 14.53 9.16
C LYS A 78 6.07 14.65 10.65
N ASN A 79 6.92 15.38 11.39
CA ASN A 79 6.87 15.44 12.84
C ASN A 79 6.91 14.04 13.52
N THR A 80 7.72 13.13 12.97
CA THR A 80 7.92 11.77 13.49
C THR A 80 9.40 11.51 13.81
N THR A 81 9.71 10.32 14.32
CA THR A 81 11.10 9.91 14.57
C THR A 81 11.64 9.08 13.42
N VAL A 82 12.96 9.12 13.22
CA VAL A 82 13.66 8.28 12.23
C VAL A 82 13.32 6.80 12.41
N ASN A 83 13.16 6.34 13.66
CA ASN A 83 12.80 4.97 13.92
C ASN A 83 11.37 4.64 13.43
N LYS A 84 10.41 5.56 13.55
CA LYS A 84 9.04 5.36 13.04
C LYS A 84 9.01 5.35 11.51
N THR A 85 9.73 6.28 10.87
CA THR A 85 9.79 6.33 9.40
C THR A 85 10.42 5.07 8.82
N VAL A 86 11.54 4.62 9.38
CA VAL A 86 12.17 3.35 8.98
C VAL A 86 11.23 2.15 9.21
N MET A 87 10.55 2.09 10.36
CA MET A 87 9.65 0.98 10.67
C MET A 87 8.50 0.88 9.64
N SER A 88 7.91 2.01 9.26
CA SER A 88 6.81 1.99 8.29
C SER A 88 7.24 1.57 6.89
N ILE A 89 8.43 2.00 6.45
CA ILE A 89 8.98 1.52 5.17
C ILE A 89 9.18 0.01 5.22
N LEU A 90 9.60 -0.54 6.36
CA LEU A 90 9.84 -1.97 6.54
C LEU A 90 8.56 -2.79 6.72
N GLU A 91 7.47 -2.18 7.19
CA GLU A 91 6.22 -2.89 7.49
C GLU A 91 5.64 -3.58 6.26
N GLY A 92 5.46 -2.86 5.14
CA GLY A 92 4.91 -3.43 3.90
C GLY A 92 5.72 -4.63 3.38
N PRO A 93 7.04 -4.50 3.16
CA PRO A 93 7.89 -5.63 2.75
C PRO A 93 7.89 -6.80 3.74
N LEU A 94 7.84 -6.55 5.06
CA LEU A 94 7.83 -7.61 6.06
C LEU A 94 6.51 -8.37 6.09
N GLU A 95 5.38 -7.69 5.96
CA GLU A 95 4.06 -8.32 5.90
C GLU A 95 3.92 -9.18 4.65
N THR A 96 4.27 -8.63 3.49
CA THR A 96 4.24 -9.36 2.22
C THR A 96 5.20 -10.55 2.20
N THR A 97 6.36 -10.44 2.84
CA THR A 97 7.27 -11.59 2.98
C THR A 97 6.64 -12.64 3.89
N LYS A 98 6.08 -12.26 5.04
CA LYS A 98 5.45 -13.20 5.98
C LYS A 98 4.30 -13.97 5.34
N SER A 99 3.48 -13.33 4.52
CA SER A 99 2.35 -13.99 3.84
C SER A 99 2.80 -14.99 2.76
N ASN A 100 3.99 -14.81 2.21
CA ASN A 100 4.52 -15.62 1.10
C ASN A 100 5.54 -16.67 1.56
N LEU A 101 5.73 -16.87 2.86
CA LEU A 101 6.65 -17.88 3.38
C LEU A 101 6.09 -19.32 3.20
N PRO A 102 6.95 -20.30 2.88
CA PRO A 102 6.55 -21.71 2.87
C PRO A 102 6.07 -22.17 4.26
N ASN A 103 5.12 -23.11 4.30
CA ASN A 103 4.57 -23.65 5.56
C ASN A 103 5.64 -24.29 6.47
N ASP A 104 6.71 -24.83 5.88
CA ASP A 104 7.82 -25.46 6.62
C ASP A 104 8.89 -24.45 7.11
N PHE A 105 8.73 -23.16 6.82
CA PHE A 105 9.70 -22.15 7.21
C PHE A 105 9.53 -21.71 8.67
N ASN A 106 10.39 -22.22 9.55
CA ASN A 106 10.36 -21.90 10.98
C ASN A 106 11.22 -20.67 11.32
N ILE A 107 10.59 -19.50 11.39
CA ILE A 107 11.22 -18.21 11.72
C ILE A 107 11.92 -18.26 13.09
N ASP A 108 11.27 -18.79 14.12
CA ASP A 108 11.79 -18.78 15.49
C ASP A 108 13.05 -19.63 15.65
N LYS A 109 13.10 -20.79 14.96
CA LYS A 109 14.28 -21.66 14.96
C LYS A 109 15.47 -20.94 14.33
N LEU A 110 15.25 -20.34 13.15
CA LEU A 110 16.30 -19.64 12.41
C LEU A 110 16.79 -18.38 13.16
N ALA A 111 15.89 -17.62 13.79
CA ALA A 111 16.26 -16.47 14.62
C ALA A 111 17.14 -16.88 15.80
N LYS A 112 16.77 -17.96 16.52
CA LYS A 112 17.58 -18.49 17.63
C LYS A 112 18.96 -18.95 17.17
N ASP A 113 19.07 -19.58 16.00
CA ASP A 113 20.34 -20.05 15.49
C ASP A 113 21.23 -18.88 15.01
N TYR A 114 20.64 -17.82 14.47
CA TYR A 114 21.36 -16.56 14.21
C TYR A 114 21.92 -15.93 15.48
N ASP A 115 21.12 -15.82 16.55
CA ASP A 115 21.57 -15.23 17.81
C ASP A 115 22.73 -16.03 18.46
N LYS A 116 22.71 -17.36 18.34
CA LYS A 116 23.80 -18.23 18.82
C LYS A 116 25.08 -18.02 18.01
N THR A 117 24.97 -17.99 16.68
CA THR A 117 26.14 -17.92 15.78
C THR A 117 26.76 -16.53 15.72
N SER A 118 25.94 -15.48 15.77
CA SER A 118 26.40 -14.08 15.76
C SER A 118 27.19 -13.71 17.01
N ARG A 119 26.80 -14.22 18.19
CA ARG A 119 27.57 -14.03 19.45
C ARG A 119 28.94 -14.69 19.40
N ASN A 120 29.06 -15.86 18.77
CA ASN A 120 30.30 -16.64 18.74
C ASN A 120 31.35 -16.11 17.73
N LYS A 121 30.98 -15.21 16.80
CA LYS A 121 31.93 -14.60 15.85
C LYS A 121 32.87 -13.57 16.49
N LYS A 122 32.59 -13.09 17.70
CA LYS A 122 33.45 -12.11 18.41
C LYS A 122 34.73 -12.70 19.01
N ALA A 123 34.93 -14.02 19.01
CA ALA A 123 36.05 -14.69 19.68
C ALA A 123 37.17 -15.21 18.74
N ARG A 124 37.23 -14.74 17.50
CA ARG A 124 38.39 -14.97 16.61
C ARG A 124 39.06 -13.63 16.29
N ARG A 125 39.81 -13.12 17.27
CA ARG A 125 40.84 -12.11 17.09
C ARG A 125 42.05 -12.53 17.91
#